data_AF-A0A833J4S8-F1
#
_entry.id   AF-A0A833J4S8-F1
#
_cell.length_a   1.000
_cell.length_b   1.000
_cell.length_c   1.000
_cell.angle_alpha   90.00
_cell.angle_beta   90.00
_cell.angle_gamma   90.00
#
_symmetry.space_group_name_H-M   'P 1'
#
loop_
_entity.id
_entity.type
_entity.pdbx_description
1 polymer ?
#
loop_
_entity_poly.entity_id
_entity_poly.type
_entity_poly.pdbx_seq_one_letter_code
_entity_poly.pdbx_strand_id
1 'polypeptide(L)' 'MRAAIVEPWSNGPVEGQVNRLKLIKRSMYGRAKFDLLRQRVLHVA' A
#
# COMPACT_ATOMS: atom_id res chain seq x y z
N MET A 1 1.04 25.98 5.69
CA MET A 1 1.02 24.59 6.21
C MET A 1 -0.34 24.10 6.73
N ARG A 2 -1.42 24.91 6.76
CA ARG A 2 -2.73 24.46 7.30
C ARG A 2 -3.62 23.68 6.32
N ALA A 3 -3.47 23.82 5.02
CA ALA A 3 -4.40 23.23 4.04
C ALA A 3 -4.32 21.68 3.93
N ALA A 4 -3.15 21.08 4.17
CA ALA A 4 -2.99 19.62 4.13
C ALA A 4 -3.53 18.89 5.37
N ILE A 5 -3.77 19.63 6.47
CA ILE A 5 -4.22 19.07 7.76
C ILE A 5 -5.73 19.29 7.95
N VAL A 6 -6.35 20.22 7.20
CA VAL A 6 -7.72 20.72 7.47
C VAL A 6 -8.73 20.42 6.35
N GLU A 7 -8.28 20.00 5.16
CA GLU A 7 -9.20 19.59 4.09
C GLU A 7 -9.81 18.19 4.38
N PRO A 8 -11.14 18.03 4.35
CA PRO A 8 -11.81 16.75 4.56
C PRO A 8 -11.48 15.70 3.48
N TRP A 9 -10.86 16.12 2.38
CA TRP A 9 -10.32 15.26 1.34
C TRP A 9 -8.79 15.21 1.43
N SER A 10 -8.27 14.13 2.02
CA SER A 10 -6.84 13.83 2.00
C SER A 10 -6.57 12.54 1.22
N ASN A 11 -5.56 12.56 0.35
CA ASN A 11 -5.08 11.34 -0.33
C ASN A 11 -4.22 10.44 0.58
N GLY A 12 -4.01 10.84 1.84
CA GLY A 12 -3.18 10.11 2.81
C GLY A 12 -3.54 8.62 2.96
N PRO A 13 -4.83 8.23 3.05
CA PRO A 13 -5.21 6.82 3.10
C PRO A 13 -4.81 6.04 1.84
N VAL A 14 -4.98 6.64 0.66
CA VAL A 14 -4.63 6.02 -0.63
C VAL A 14 -3.11 5.88 -0.76
N GLU A 15 -2.36 6.91 -0.43
CA GLU A 15 -0.90 6.89 -0.42
C GLU A 15 -0.36 5.84 0.56
N GLY A 16 -0.99 5.68 1.73
CA GLY A 16 -0.67 4.64 2.70
C GLY A 16 -0.84 3.23 2.14
N GLN A 17 -1.95 2.97 1.44
CA GLN A 17 -2.20 1.68 0.78
C GLN A 17 -1.18 1.41 -0.33
N VAL A 18 -0.86 2.42 -1.15
CA VAL A 18 0.16 2.32 -2.20
C VAL A 18 1.53 2.04 -1.60
N ASN A 19 1.89 2.70 -0.49
CA ASN A 19 3.16 2.48 0.19
C ASN A 19 3.24 1.06 0.77
N ARG A 20 2.16 0.56 1.40
CA ARG A 20 2.06 -0.82 1.89
C ARG A 20 2.24 -1.83 0.75
N LEU A 21 1.59 -1.62 -0.39
CA LEU A 21 1.74 -2.49 -1.57
C LEU A 21 3.18 -2.50 -2.09
N LYS A 22 3.83 -1.33 -2.19
CA LYS A 22 5.25 -1.22 -2.60
C LYS A 22 6.16 -1.97 -1.64
N LEU A 23 5.90 -1.91 -0.34
CA LEU A 23 6.67 -2.59 0.71
C LEU A 23 6.55 -4.10 0.61
N ILE A 24 5.33 -4.62 0.45
CA ILE A 24 5.08 -6.06 0.24
C ILE A 24 5.80 -6.52 -1.03
N LYS A 25 5.60 -5.83 -2.16
CA LYS A 25 6.27 -6.15 -3.43
C LYS A 25 7.79 -6.16 -3.29
N ARG A 26 8.37 -5.17 -2.59
CA ARG A 26 9.83 -5.09 -2.34
C ARG A 26 10.36 -6.27 -1.54
N SER A 27 9.63 -6.72 -0.51
CA SER A 27 10.02 -7.89 0.28
C SER A 27 10.00 -9.22 -0.50
N MET A 28 9.34 -9.22 -1.66
CA MET A 28 9.05 -10.41 -2.46
C MET A 28 9.83 -10.47 -3.78
N TYR A 29 10.50 -9.40 -4.20
CA TYR A 29 11.34 -9.41 -5.39
C TYR A 29 12.36 -10.58 -5.32
N GLY A 30 12.36 -11.40 -6.37
CA GLY A 30 13.21 -12.60 -6.49
C GLY A 30 12.69 -13.86 -5.79
N ARG A 31 11.65 -13.78 -4.96
CA ARG A 31 11.12 -14.93 -4.19
C ARG A 31 9.73 -15.40 -4.60
N ALA A 32 8.96 -14.56 -5.30
CA ALA A 32 7.54 -14.84 -5.51
C ALA A 32 6.96 -14.14 -6.76
N LYS A 33 6.17 -14.88 -7.54
CA LYS A 33 5.39 -14.35 -8.69
C LYS A 33 4.17 -13.55 -8.21
N PHE A 34 3.46 -12.89 -9.13
CA PHE A 34 2.32 -12.01 -8.84
C PHE A 34 1.22 -12.67 -8.00
N ASP A 35 0.99 -13.96 -8.16
CA ASP A 35 -0.06 -14.71 -7.43
C ASP A 35 0.12 -14.65 -5.90
N LEU A 36 1.36 -14.72 -5.44
CA LEU A 36 1.71 -14.65 -4.01
C LEU A 36 1.58 -13.23 -3.46
N LEU A 37 1.86 -12.21 -4.28
CA LEU A 37 1.59 -10.82 -3.92
C LEU A 37 0.09 -10.60 -3.74
N ARG A 38 -0.73 -11.12 -4.66
CA ARG A 38 -2.19 -11.03 -4.60
C ARG A 38 -2.76 -11.70 -3.35
N GLN A 39 -2.27 -12.88 -2.98
CA GLN A 39 -2.66 -13.55 -1.73
C GLN A 39 -2.33 -12.70 -0.50
N ARG A 40 -1.12 -12.13 -0.39
CA ARG A 40 -0.76 -11.29 0.78
C ARG A 40 -1.47 -9.94 0.85
N VAL A 41 -1.99 -9.42 -0.27
CA VAL A 41 -2.73 -8.15 -0.27
C VAL A 41 -4.21 -8.39 0.00
N LEU A 42 -4.79 -9.48 -0.52
CA LEU A 42 -6.23 -9.75 -0.46
C LEU A 42 -6.65 -10.74 0.64
N HIS A 43 -5.76 -11.62 1.11
CA HIS A 43 -6.02 -12.60 2.18
C HIS A 43 -5.37 -12.24 3.53
N VAL A 44 -4.98 -10.98 3.75
CA VAL A 44 -4.65 -10.55 5.12
C VAL A 44 -5.96 -10.45 5.90
N ALA A 45 -6.24 -11.49 6.67
CA ALA A 45 -7.13 -11.47 7.84
C ALA A 45 -6.45 -10.72 8.99
#